data_AF-A0A330LMZ3-F1
#
_entry.id   AF-A0A330LMZ3-F1
#
_cell.length_a   1.000
_cell.length_b   1.000
_cell.length_c   1.000
_cell.angle_alpha   90.00
_cell.angle_beta   90.00
_cell.angle_gamma   90.00
#
_symmetry.space_group_name_H-M   'P 1'
#
loop_
_entity.id
_entity.type
_entity.pdbx_description
1 polymer ?
#
loop_
_entity_poly.entity_id
_entity_poly.type
_entity_poly.pdbx_seq_one_letter_code
_entity_poly.pdbx_strand_id
1 'polypeptide(L)' 'MSADKGWSAPEFSAFVSSIIETGTDPKDMTAIRSRLNALGLESYDCLSPTLMDVIATHVANSK' A
#
# COMPACT_ATOMS: atom_id res chain seq x y z
N MET A 1 6.24 5.90 -17.84
CA MET A 1 5.96 4.50 -17.42
C MET A 1 6.37 3.60 -18.57
N SER A 2 7.18 2.56 -18.33
CA SER A 2 7.59 1.64 -19.42
C SER A 2 6.36 0.91 -19.96
N ALA A 3 6.22 0.84 -21.28
CA ALA A 3 5.10 0.17 -21.96
C ALA A 3 5.31 -1.35 -22.09
N ASP A 4 6.40 -1.86 -21.52
CA ASP A 4 6.79 -3.26 -21.63
C ASP A 4 5.82 -4.14 -20.84
N LYS A 5 5.37 -5.23 -21.49
CA LYS A 5 4.58 -6.27 -20.83
C LYS A 5 5.51 -7.19 -20.05
N GLY A 6 5.04 -7.72 -18.91
CA GLY A 6 5.77 -8.72 -18.12
C GLY A 6 6.27 -8.25 -16.74
N TRP A 7 5.99 -7.01 -16.35
CA TRP A 7 6.18 -6.57 -14.97
C TRP A 7 5.24 -7.29 -14.01
N SER A 8 5.70 -7.56 -12.79
CA SER A 8 4.87 -8.09 -11.71
C SER A 8 3.64 -7.19 -11.51
N ALA A 9 2.48 -7.80 -11.38
CA ALA A 9 1.23 -7.07 -11.15
C ALA A 9 1.27 -6.38 -9.77
N PRO A 10 0.56 -5.24 -9.59
CA PRO A 10 0.38 -4.65 -8.27
C PRO A 10 -0.39 -5.61 -7.35
N GLU A 11 0.10 -5.76 -6.11
CA GLU A 11 -0.45 -6.72 -5.14
C GLU A 11 -1.29 -6.04 -4.05
N PHE A 12 -0.93 -4.83 -3.64
CA PHE A 12 -1.61 -4.07 -2.57
C PHE A 12 -1.34 -2.57 -2.70
N SER A 13 -2.04 -1.77 -1.90
CA SER A 13 -1.82 -0.32 -1.79
C SER A 13 -1.21 0.02 -0.43
N ALA A 14 0.00 0.59 -0.42
CA ALA A 14 0.73 0.95 0.79
C ALA A 14 0.59 2.44 1.14
N PHE A 15 0.74 2.78 2.42
CA PHE A 15 0.73 4.15 2.93
C PHE A 15 -0.46 4.98 2.45
N VAL A 16 -1.64 4.35 2.39
CA VAL A 16 -2.83 4.95 1.75
C VAL A 16 -3.22 6.26 2.45
N SER A 17 -3.11 6.37 3.78
CA SER A 17 -3.36 7.62 4.50
C SER A 17 -2.41 8.77 4.14
N SER A 18 -1.18 8.49 3.70
CA SER A 18 -0.18 9.54 3.43
C SER A 18 -0.53 10.38 2.19
N ILE A 19 -1.49 9.97 1.36
CA ILE A 19 -1.98 10.80 0.25
C ILE A 19 -2.71 12.07 0.76
N ILE A 20 -3.18 12.07 2.01
CA ILE A 20 -3.73 13.27 2.67
C ILE A 20 -2.65 14.33 2.83
N GLU A 21 -1.41 13.91 3.16
CA GLU A 21 -0.26 14.81 3.31
C GLU A 21 0.09 15.52 1.99
N THR A 22 -0.32 14.94 0.86
CA THR A 22 -0.14 15.52 -0.49
C THR A 22 -1.35 16.32 -0.98
N GLY A 23 -2.39 16.52 -0.15
CA GLY A 23 -3.53 17.39 -0.46
C GLY A 23 -4.85 16.67 -0.78
N THR A 24 -4.96 15.37 -0.54
CA THR A 24 -6.25 14.64 -0.66
C THR A 24 -7.17 15.01 0.51
N ASP A 25 -8.45 15.31 0.25
CA ASP A 25 -9.44 15.54 1.32
C ASP A 25 -9.67 14.24 2.11
N PRO A 26 -9.52 14.23 3.45
CA PRO A 26 -9.81 13.05 4.28
C PRO A 26 -11.19 12.43 4.06
N LYS A 27 -12.18 13.21 3.60
CA LYS A 27 -13.53 12.72 3.28
C LYS A 27 -13.55 11.77 2.08
N ASP A 28 -12.60 11.92 1.16
CA ASP A 28 -12.50 11.10 -0.06
C ASP A 28 -11.84 9.74 0.22
N MET A 29 -11.18 9.58 1.37
CA MET A 29 -10.43 8.36 1.72
C MET A 29 -11.29 7.10 1.70
N THR A 30 -12.57 7.20 2.10
CA THR A 30 -13.50 6.06 2.06
C THR A 30 -13.74 5.60 0.62
N ALA A 31 -13.94 6.54 -0.30
CA ALA A 31 -14.15 6.24 -1.72
C ALA A 31 -12.86 5.68 -2.37
N ILE A 32 -11.71 6.25 -2.03
CA ILE A 32 -10.40 5.80 -2.52
C ILE A 32 -10.12 4.36 -2.08
N ARG A 33 -10.25 4.06 -0.79
CA ARG A 33 -10.07 2.70 -0.24
C ARG A 33 -11.03 1.70 -0.88
N SER A 34 -12.30 2.09 -1.04
CA SER A 34 -13.31 1.25 -1.71
C SER A 34 -12.90 0.93 -3.15
N ARG A 35 -12.41 1.93 -3.90
CA ARG A 35 -11.95 1.73 -5.28
C ARG A 35 -10.73 0.82 -5.38
N LEU A 36 -9.75 0.99 -4.51
CA LEU A 36 -8.55 0.14 -4.47
C LEU A 36 -8.92 -1.32 -4.17
N ASN A 37 -9.76 -1.53 -3.17
CA ASN A 37 -10.25 -2.87 -2.82
C ASN A 37 -11.04 -3.52 -3.96
N ALA A 38 -11.87 -2.74 -4.69
CA ALA A 38 -12.60 -3.23 -5.87
C ALA A 38 -11.67 -3.63 -7.03
N LEU A 39 -10.44 -3.12 -7.07
CA LEU A 39 -9.41 -3.51 -8.02
C LEU A 39 -8.56 -4.69 -7.52
N GLY A 40 -8.88 -5.27 -6.36
CA GLY A 40 -8.11 -6.33 -5.73
C GLY A 40 -6.85 -5.84 -5.00
N LEU A 41 -6.71 -4.53 -4.82
CA LEU A 41 -5.57 -3.92 -4.13
C LEU A 41 -5.97 -3.56 -2.71
N GLU A 42 -5.73 -4.48 -1.79
CA GLU A 42 -6.04 -4.24 -0.38
C GLU A 42 -5.26 -3.01 0.13
N SER A 43 -5.97 -2.18 0.90
CA SER A 43 -5.49 -0.87 1.34
C SER A 43 -4.85 -0.94 2.72
N TYR A 44 -3.59 -0.53 2.84
CA TYR A 44 -2.84 -0.48 4.09
C TYR A 44 -2.28 0.93 4.33
N ASP A 45 -2.27 1.38 5.59
CA ASP A 45 -1.63 2.64 5.98
C ASP A 45 -0.12 2.44 6.29
N CYS A 46 0.38 1.21 6.15
CA CYS A 46 1.80 0.82 6.19
C CYS A 46 2.11 -0.06 4.94
N LEU A 47 3.07 -0.98 5.04
CA LEU A 47 3.26 -2.07 4.09
C LEU A 47 2.28 -3.22 4.36
N SER A 48 2.27 -4.22 3.48
CA SER A 48 1.49 -5.46 3.69
C SER A 48 1.94 -6.19 4.96
N PRO A 49 1.05 -6.97 5.62
CA PRO A 49 1.38 -7.68 6.86
C PRO A 49 2.65 -8.54 6.75
N THR A 50 2.79 -9.27 5.64
CA THR A 50 3.97 -10.10 5.37
C THR A 50 5.26 -9.28 5.33
N LEU A 51 5.26 -8.13 4.66
CA LEU A 51 6.45 -7.26 4.61
C LEU A 51 6.75 -6.64 5.98
N MET A 52 5.71 -6.27 6.72
CA MET A 52 5.86 -5.75 8.09
C MET A 52 6.49 -6.81 9.01
N ASP A 53 6.06 -8.08 8.93
CA ASP A 53 6.62 -9.19 9.70
C ASP A 53 8.09 -9.48 9.33
N VAL A 54 8.42 -9.41 8.04
CA VAL A 54 9.81 -9.55 7.56
C VAL A 54 10.70 -8.45 8.13
N ILE A 55 10.24 -7.20 8.13
CA ILE A 55 10.98 -6.06 8.69
C ILE A 55 11.15 -6.24 10.21
N ALA A 56 10.07 -6.59 10.92
CA ALA A 56 10.11 -6.81 12.36
C ALA A 56 11.09 -7.93 12.73
N THR A 57 11.07 -9.05 12.00
CA THR A 57 11.99 -10.18 12.17
C THR A 57 13.44 -9.76 11.92
N HIS A 58 13.69 -9.00 10.84
CA HIS A 58 15.03 -8.50 10.52
C HIS A 58 15.57 -7.58 11.62
N VAL A 59 14.75 -6.65 12.11
CA VAL A 59 15.13 -5.74 13.20
C VAL A 59 15.39 -6.49 14.50
N ALA A 60 14.56 -7.48 14.83
CA ALA A 60 14.73 -8.32 16.03
C ALA A 60 16.03 -9.14 15.99
N ASN A 61 16.39 -9.69 14.81
CA ASN A 61 17.62 -10.45 14.63
C ASN A 61 18.89 -9.59 14.53
N SER A 62 18.74 -8.29 14.25
CA SER A 62 19.85 -7.34 14.14
C SER A 62 20.17 -6.61 15.45
N LYS A 63 19.44 -6.94 16.52
CA LYS A 63 19.69 -6.48 17.90
C LYS A 63 20.38 -7.58 18.69
#